data_AF-A0A811NTE2-F1
#
_entry.id   AF-A0A811NTE2-F1
#
_cell.length_a   1.000
_cell.length_b   1.000
_cell.length_c   1.000
_cell.angle_alpha   90.00
_cell.angle_beta   90.00
_cell.angle_gamma   90.00
#
_symmetry.space_group_name_H-M   'P 1'
#
loop_
_entity.id
_entity.type
_entity.pdbx_description
1 polymer ?
#
loop_
_entity_poly.entity_id
_entity_poly.type
_entity_poly.pdbx_seq_one_letter_code
_entity_poly.pdbx_strand_id
1 'polypeptide(L)'
;MEPYLKKLRHYAGHLPLMSADYGASEGWVGSNVNPTLPPEEFIPLEKLKGEEMENFSSIHYIESEPVGLTEVEVGKIYEVVITNFAGLYRYRLGDIVKIAGFHNSTPELQFICRRSLVLSINIDKNTEKDLQLAVEEAEKLLAAEKLELSSDSASEDVLSGCANSMDLAFVDAGYVGSRKIKTIGALELRVLQKGTFGQVMDHYLSLGGAVSQFKTPRFVGQSNSKVLQILSRNVTQSYFSTAYGL
;
A
#
# COMPACT_ATOMS: atom_id res chain seq x y z
N MET A 1 -3.73 7.84 5.16
CA MET A 1 -3.06 9.10 5.59
C MET A 1 -1.90 8.89 6.55
N GLU A 2 -1.80 7.76 7.26
CA GLU A 2 -0.74 7.48 8.24
C GLU A 2 0.70 7.75 7.75
N PRO A 3 1.11 7.37 6.52
CA PRO A 3 2.48 7.66 6.04
C PRO A 3 2.83 9.15 5.99
N TYR A 4 1.83 10.04 5.93
CA TYR A 4 2.00 11.48 5.87
C TYR A 4 2.01 12.14 7.24
N LEU A 5 1.58 11.44 8.29
CA LEU A 5 1.34 12.01 9.62
C LEU A 5 2.59 12.68 10.20
N LYS A 6 3.75 12.03 10.09
CA LYS A 6 5.02 12.59 10.59
C LYS A 6 5.40 13.90 9.90
N LYS A 7 5.23 13.98 8.57
CA LYS A 7 5.50 15.22 7.80
C LYS A 7 4.47 16.29 8.11
N LEU A 8 3.18 15.93 8.18
CA LEU A 8 2.13 16.86 8.56
C LEU A 8 2.36 17.44 9.96
N ARG A 9 2.73 16.60 10.93
CA ARG A 9 3.07 17.04 12.29
C ARG A 9 4.26 18.00 12.32
N HIS A 10 5.28 17.74 11.51
CA HIS A 10 6.43 18.64 11.39
C HIS A 10 6.01 20.05 10.93
N TYR A 11 5.13 20.15 9.93
CA TYR A 11 4.67 21.44 9.42
C TYR A 11 3.58 22.10 10.28
N ALA A 12 2.68 21.31 10.86
CA ALA A 12 1.59 21.80 11.70
C ALA A 12 2.05 22.21 13.11
N GLY A 13 3.22 21.72 13.55
CA GLY A 13 3.73 21.95 14.90
C GLY A 13 2.75 21.42 15.95
N HIS A 14 2.26 22.32 16.80
CA HIS A 14 1.32 22.00 17.87
C HIS A 14 -0.16 22.07 17.46
N LEU A 15 -0.47 22.45 16.22
CA LEU A 15 -1.86 22.49 15.76
C LEU A 15 -2.46 21.07 15.76
N PRO A 16 -3.67 20.89 16.32
CA PRO A 16 -4.38 19.62 16.24
C PRO A 16 -4.58 19.22 14.77
N LEU A 17 -4.20 17.99 14.44
CA LEU A 17 -4.59 17.39 13.17
C LEU A 17 -5.97 16.76 13.41
N MET A 18 -6.90 16.90 12.46
CA MET A 18 -8.23 16.34 12.59
C MET A 18 -8.55 15.49 11.37
N SER A 19 -9.12 14.30 11.61
CA SER A 19 -9.72 13.48 10.56
C SER A 19 -11.19 13.86 10.43
N ALA A 20 -11.63 14.09 9.19
CA ALA A 20 -13.01 14.40 8.87
C ALA A 20 -13.86 13.10 8.78
N ASP A 21 -14.95 13.18 8.03
CA ASP A 21 -15.87 12.08 7.79
C ASP A 21 -15.25 10.95 6.96
N TYR A 22 -15.73 9.73 7.17
CA TYR A 22 -15.39 8.54 6.41
C TYR A 22 -16.47 8.25 5.38
N GLY A 23 -16.10 8.30 4.10
CA GLY A 23 -16.99 7.99 2.99
C GLY A 23 -16.23 7.56 1.75
N ALA A 24 -16.99 7.04 0.79
CA ALA A 24 -16.53 6.64 -0.52
C ALA A 24 -17.50 7.14 -1.60
N SER A 25 -17.15 6.99 -2.89
CA SER A 25 -18.03 7.36 -3.99
C SER A 25 -19.36 6.59 -3.97
N GLU A 26 -19.36 5.41 -3.35
CA GLU A 26 -20.50 4.52 -3.16
C GLU A 26 -21.41 4.96 -2.00
N GLY A 27 -20.97 5.89 -1.13
CA GLY A 27 -21.75 6.43 -0.02
C GLY A 27 -20.93 6.85 1.19
N TRP A 28 -21.56 7.64 2.06
CA TRP A 28 -20.99 8.00 3.36
C TRP A 28 -21.13 6.83 4.34
N VAL A 29 -20.06 6.57 5.10
CA VAL A 29 -20.01 5.45 6.05
C VAL A 29 -20.13 5.94 7.49
N GLY A 30 -19.45 7.02 7.86
CA GLY A 30 -19.52 7.55 9.21
C GLY A 30 -18.90 8.94 9.34
N SER A 31 -19.19 9.59 10.46
CA SER A 31 -18.67 10.92 10.80
C SER A 31 -17.79 10.84 12.03
N ASN A 32 -16.75 11.66 12.07
CA ASN A 32 -15.92 11.77 13.26
C ASN A 32 -16.65 12.62 14.32
N VAL A 33 -17.31 11.96 15.26
CA VAL A 33 -18.04 12.60 16.36
C VAL A 33 -17.13 13.19 17.44
N ASN A 34 -15.83 12.85 17.43
CA ASN A 34 -14.82 13.34 18.37
C ASN A 34 -13.63 13.99 17.62
N PRO A 35 -13.83 15.15 16.97
CA PRO A 35 -12.81 15.78 16.12
C PRO A 35 -11.61 16.32 16.90
N THR A 36 -11.74 16.45 18.23
CA THR A 36 -10.66 16.91 19.11
C THR A 36 -9.69 15.81 19.50
N LEU A 37 -10.04 14.53 19.29
CA LEU A 37 -9.10 13.44 19.51
C LEU A 37 -8.00 13.52 18.45
N PRO A 38 -6.73 13.49 18.85
CA PRO A 38 -5.66 13.51 17.89
C PRO A 38 -5.76 12.24 17.04
N PRO A 39 -5.52 12.31 15.73
CA PRO A 39 -5.41 11.12 14.91
C PRO A 39 -4.30 10.18 15.42
N GLU A 40 -3.42 10.66 16.31
CA GLU A 40 -2.31 9.93 16.93
C GLU A 40 -2.72 9.01 18.09
N GLU A 41 -3.95 9.06 18.60
CA GLU A 41 -4.47 8.05 19.55
C GLU A 41 -4.85 6.76 18.82
N PHE A 42 -3.90 6.21 18.07
CA PHE A 42 -3.96 4.84 17.61
C PHE A 42 -3.62 3.95 18.80
N ILE A 43 -4.65 3.33 19.40
CA ILE A 43 -4.46 2.26 20.37
C ILE A 43 -3.49 1.24 19.72
N PRO A 44 -2.35 0.93 20.35
CA PRO A 44 -1.42 -0.05 19.82
C PRO A 44 -2.17 -1.33 19.50
N LEU A 45 -2.01 -1.82 18.28
CA LEU A 45 -2.41 -3.18 17.93
C LEU A 45 -1.67 -4.10 18.89
N GLU A 46 -2.39 -4.72 19.84
CA GLU A 46 -1.85 -5.88 20.53
C GLU A 46 -1.46 -6.88 19.46
N LYS A 47 -0.14 -7.03 19.26
CA LYS A 47 0.41 -8.08 18.42
C LYS A 47 -0.16 -9.38 18.95
N LEU A 48 -0.95 -10.07 18.13
CA LEU A 48 -1.24 -11.47 18.34
C LEU A 48 0.11 -12.16 18.49
N LYS A 49 0.41 -12.61 19.71
CA LYS A 49 1.52 -13.54 19.93
C LYS A 49 1.11 -14.83 19.23
N GLY A 50 1.71 -15.07 18.07
CA GLY A 50 1.54 -16.29 17.30
C GLY A 50 0.72 -16.08 16.03
N GLU A 51 1.34 -15.43 15.05
CA GLU A 51 1.29 -15.69 13.61
C GLU A 51 1.76 -14.41 12.93
N GLU A 52 2.91 -14.49 12.26
CA GLU A 52 3.59 -13.37 11.62
C GLU A 52 2.70 -12.76 10.54
N MET A 53 2.05 -11.64 10.87
CA MET A 53 1.31 -10.82 9.91
C MET A 53 2.30 -9.99 9.07
N GLU A 54 3.17 -10.66 8.32
CA GLU A 54 4.15 -10.01 7.43
C GLU A 54 3.76 -10.07 5.94
N ASN A 55 2.60 -10.63 5.59
CA ASN A 55 2.04 -10.56 4.23
C ASN A 55 0.60 -10.03 4.27
N PHE A 56 0.43 -8.71 4.25
CA PHE A 56 -0.88 -8.08 4.01
C PHE A 56 -1.47 -8.42 2.63
N SER A 57 -0.68 -8.99 1.71
CA SER A 57 -1.13 -9.44 0.39
C SER A 57 -1.99 -10.70 0.42
N SER A 58 -2.11 -11.40 1.57
CA SER A 58 -2.79 -12.70 1.62
C SER A 58 -3.58 -12.96 2.90
N ILE A 59 -4.24 -11.94 3.48
CA ILE A 59 -5.26 -12.23 4.50
C ILE A 59 -6.48 -12.81 3.79
N HIS A 60 -6.51 -14.14 3.68
CA HIS A 60 -7.70 -14.89 3.29
C HIS A 60 -8.72 -14.80 4.44
N TYR A 61 -9.59 -13.80 4.37
CA TYR A 61 -10.73 -13.71 5.29
C TYR A 61 -11.67 -14.89 5.00
N ILE A 62 -12.00 -15.67 6.02
CA ILE A 62 -13.03 -16.71 5.93
C ILE A 62 -14.36 -16.01 5.71
N GLU A 63 -14.99 -16.24 4.55
CA GLU A 63 -16.29 -15.65 4.23
C GLU A 63 -17.34 -16.21 5.19
N SER A 64 -17.87 -15.30 6.02
CA SER A 64 -18.94 -15.59 6.99
C SER A 64 -20.19 -14.79 6.60
N GLU A 65 -21.35 -15.18 7.11
CA GLU A 65 -22.58 -14.41 6.94
C GLU A 65 -22.39 -12.99 7.51
N PRO A 66 -22.89 -11.94 6.82
CA PRO A 66 -22.75 -10.58 7.29
C PRO A 66 -23.54 -10.39 8.58
N VAL A 67 -22.94 -9.67 9.51
CA VAL A 67 -23.57 -9.25 10.76
C VAL A 67 -24.15 -7.85 10.60
N GLY A 68 -25.22 -7.55 11.36
CA GLY A 68 -25.80 -6.20 11.41
C GLY A 68 -24.82 -5.18 12.02
N LEU A 69 -25.03 -3.90 11.71
CA LEU A 69 -24.15 -2.81 12.17
C LEU A 69 -24.02 -2.75 13.70
N THR A 70 -25.06 -3.12 14.44
CA THR A 70 -25.08 -3.12 15.92
C THR A 70 -24.68 -4.46 16.55
N GLU A 71 -24.42 -5.47 15.73
CA GLU A 71 -24.07 -6.84 16.16
C GLU A 71 -22.56 -7.10 16.07
N VAL A 72 -21.79 -6.09 15.66
CA VAL A 72 -20.33 -6.15 15.59
C VAL A 72 -19.71 -6.15 16.99
N GLU A 73 -18.56 -6.78 17.14
CA GLU A 73 -17.88 -6.90 18.42
C GLU A 73 -16.62 -6.03 18.47
N VAL A 74 -16.41 -5.37 19.62
CA VAL A 74 -15.22 -4.53 19.87
C VAL A 74 -13.95 -5.37 19.72
N GLY A 75 -12.96 -4.81 19.02
CA GLY A 75 -11.68 -5.45 18.76
C GLY A 75 -11.66 -6.37 17.53
N LYS A 76 -12.83 -6.78 17.01
CA LYS A 76 -12.91 -7.60 15.80
C LYS A 76 -12.78 -6.76 14.53
N ILE A 77 -12.38 -7.44 13.45
CA ILE A 77 -12.11 -6.86 12.13
C ILE A 77 -13.20 -7.34 11.16
N TYR A 78 -13.75 -6.41 10.39
CA TYR A 78 -14.83 -6.65 9.44
C TYR A 78 -14.54 -6.00 8.10
N GLU A 79 -15.17 -6.53 7.05
CA GLU A 79 -15.24 -5.88 5.74
C GLU A 79 -16.56 -5.11 5.62
N VAL A 80 -16.50 -3.87 5.13
CA VAL A 80 -17.68 -3.03 4.97
C VAL A 80 -18.52 -3.48 3.78
N VAL A 81 -19.81 -3.72 4.03
CA VAL A 81 -20.82 -4.06 3.03
C VAL A 81 -21.93 -3.01 3.08
N ILE A 82 -22.28 -2.43 1.94
CA ILE A 82 -23.23 -1.32 1.84
C ILE A 82 -24.47 -1.74 1.05
N THR A 83 -25.64 -1.35 1.56
CA THR A 83 -26.88 -1.28 0.78
C THR A 83 -27.39 0.16 0.81
N ASN A 84 -27.69 0.77 -0.34
CA ASN A 84 -28.11 2.17 -0.41
C ASN A 84 -29.21 2.42 -1.46
N PHE A 85 -29.75 3.64 -1.45
CA PHE A 85 -30.80 4.07 -2.39
C PHE A 85 -30.31 4.23 -3.84
N ALA A 86 -29.00 4.23 -4.08
CA ALA A 86 -28.41 4.28 -5.42
C ALA A 86 -28.39 2.90 -6.11
N GLY A 87 -28.96 1.87 -5.48
CA GLY A 87 -29.10 0.54 -6.07
C GLY A 87 -27.92 -0.39 -5.80
N LEU A 88 -27.03 -0.04 -4.87
CA LEU A 88 -26.03 -0.98 -4.35
C LEU A 88 -26.73 -1.86 -3.31
N TYR A 89 -26.70 -3.18 -3.49
CA TYR A 89 -27.31 -4.15 -2.59
C TYR A 89 -26.27 -5.17 -2.13
N ARG A 90 -26.01 -5.23 -0.82
CA ARG A 90 -24.93 -6.04 -0.23
C ARG A 90 -23.60 -5.87 -0.97
N TYR A 91 -23.32 -4.64 -1.41
CA TYR A 91 -22.12 -4.32 -2.17
C TYR A 91 -20.91 -4.29 -1.25
N ARG A 92 -19.89 -5.11 -1.56
CA ARG A 92 -18.64 -5.15 -0.80
C ARG A 92 -17.80 -3.93 -1.15
N LEU A 93 -17.65 -3.03 -0.20
CA LEU A 93 -16.79 -1.86 -0.39
C LEU A 93 -15.31 -2.26 -0.49
N GLY A 94 -14.93 -3.37 0.12
CA GLY A 94 -13.55 -3.86 0.18
C GLY A 94 -12.70 -3.16 1.24
N ASP A 95 -13.27 -2.24 2.01
CA ASP A 95 -12.61 -1.59 3.14
C ASP A 95 -12.67 -2.51 4.36
N ILE A 96 -11.53 -2.65 5.03
CA ILE A 96 -11.34 -3.45 6.24
C ILE A 96 -11.26 -2.49 7.43
N VAL A 97 -12.13 -2.70 8.40
CA VAL A 97 -12.28 -1.85 9.58
C VAL A 97 -12.21 -2.69 10.86
N LYS A 98 -11.62 -2.13 11.91
CA LYS A 98 -11.67 -2.68 13.27
C LYS A 98 -12.69 -1.90 14.08
N ILE A 99 -13.47 -2.59 14.90
CA ILE A 99 -14.38 -1.92 15.83
C ILE A 99 -13.57 -1.45 17.04
N ALA A 100 -13.44 -0.13 17.19
CA ALA A 100 -12.69 0.49 18.29
C ALA A 100 -13.54 0.59 19.56
N GLY A 101 -14.84 0.77 19.40
CA GLY A 101 -15.77 1.01 20.50
C GLY A 101 -17.17 1.28 19.97
N PHE A 102 -17.99 1.91 20.81
CA PHE A 102 -19.35 2.32 20.47
C PHE A 102 -19.62 3.71 21.01
N HIS A 103 -20.18 4.56 20.17
CA HIS A 103 -20.82 5.79 20.59
C HIS A 103 -22.32 5.52 20.73
N ASN A 104 -22.80 5.38 21.97
CA ASN A 104 -24.12 4.83 22.27
C ASN A 104 -24.29 3.43 21.65
N SER A 105 -25.20 3.28 20.69
CA SER A 105 -25.42 2.02 19.96
C SER A 105 -24.75 2.01 18.58
N THR A 106 -24.04 3.06 18.18
CA THR A 106 -23.37 3.16 16.87
C THR A 106 -21.90 2.75 17.00
N PRO A 107 -21.40 1.79 16.20
CA PRO A 107 -20.01 1.35 16.30
C PRO A 107 -19.04 2.45 15.85
N GLU A 108 -17.93 2.56 16.57
CA GLU A 108 -16.80 3.41 16.19
C GLU A 108 -15.80 2.59 15.38
N LEU A 109 -15.49 3.06 14.17
CA LEU A 109 -14.69 2.33 13.20
C LEU A 109 -13.27 2.88 13.14
N GLN A 110 -12.29 1.98 13.18
CA GLN A 110 -10.90 2.26 12.86
C GLN A 110 -10.57 1.65 11.49
N PHE A 111 -10.29 2.50 10.51
CA PHE A 111 -9.88 2.03 9.18
C PHE A 111 -8.51 1.34 9.25
N ILE A 112 -8.41 0.12 8.69
CA ILE A 112 -7.16 -0.63 8.61
C ILE A 112 -6.56 -0.50 7.21
N CYS A 113 -7.28 -1.00 6.20
CA CYS A 113 -6.81 -1.00 4.83
C CYS A 113 -7.98 -1.22 3.86
N ARG A 114 -7.71 -1.06 2.57
CA ARG A 114 -8.60 -1.52 1.50
C ARG A 114 -8.00 -2.79 0.91
N ARG A 115 -8.83 -3.82 0.73
CA ARG A 115 -8.41 -5.13 0.21
C ARG A 115 -7.69 -4.99 -1.14
N SER A 116 -6.65 -5.82 -1.32
CA SER A 116 -5.87 -5.96 -2.55
C SER A 116 -5.10 -4.72 -3.02
N LEU A 117 -5.05 -3.66 -2.22
CA LEU A 117 -4.27 -2.46 -2.53
C LEU A 117 -2.83 -2.63 -2.04
N VAL A 118 -1.87 -2.44 -2.94
CA VAL A 118 -0.43 -2.62 -2.66
C VAL A 118 0.30 -1.28 -2.67
N LEU A 119 -0.03 -0.40 -3.60
CA LEU A 119 0.57 0.93 -3.73
C LEU A 119 -0.53 2.00 -3.82
N SER A 120 -0.43 3.00 -2.96
CA SER A 120 -1.26 4.22 -3.01
C SER A 120 -0.50 5.38 -2.42
N ILE A 121 -0.38 6.45 -3.20
CA ILE A 121 0.24 7.71 -2.79
C ILE A 121 -0.85 8.76 -2.57
N ASN A 122 -1.79 8.88 -3.51
CA ASN A 122 -2.88 9.85 -3.45
C ASN A 122 -4.24 9.13 -3.55
N ILE A 123 -4.92 9.24 -4.69
CA ILE A 123 -6.18 8.56 -4.98
C ILE A 123 -5.98 7.26 -5.77
N ASP A 124 -4.74 6.99 -6.17
CA ASP A 124 -4.38 5.82 -6.94
C ASP A 124 -4.58 4.54 -6.13
N LYS A 125 -5.10 3.52 -6.81
CA LYS A 125 -5.44 2.22 -6.21
C LYS A 125 -4.77 1.10 -7.01
N ASN A 126 -3.44 0.99 -6.86
CA ASN A 126 -2.66 0.01 -7.61
C ASN A 126 -2.59 -1.33 -6.85
N THR A 127 -2.95 -2.40 -7.54
CA THR A 127 -2.92 -3.77 -7.03
C THR A 127 -1.58 -4.45 -7.31
N GLU A 128 -1.37 -5.62 -6.72
CA GLU A 128 -0.21 -6.47 -7.03
C GLU A 128 -0.14 -6.85 -8.51
N LYS A 129 -1.31 -7.04 -9.14
CA LYS A 129 -1.40 -7.37 -10.56
C LYS A 129 -0.95 -6.21 -11.43
N ASP A 130 -1.31 -4.98 -11.07
CA ASP A 130 -0.91 -3.79 -11.81
C ASP A 130 0.61 -3.60 -11.74
N LEU A 131 1.20 -3.82 -10.56
CA LEU A 131 2.65 -3.80 -10.38
C LEU A 131 3.34 -4.90 -11.20
N GLN A 132 2.79 -6.12 -11.21
CA GLN A 132 3.32 -7.23 -11.99
C GLN A 132 3.29 -6.92 -13.50
N LEU A 133 2.17 -6.41 -14.01
CA LEU A 133 2.05 -5.99 -15.41
C LEU A 133 3.04 -4.88 -15.78
N ALA A 134 3.26 -3.91 -14.88
CA ALA A 134 4.25 -2.86 -15.12
C ALA A 134 5.67 -3.41 -15.26
N VAL A 135 6.06 -4.38 -14.42
CA VAL A 135 7.35 -5.06 -14.54
C VAL A 135 7.44 -5.89 -15.82
N GLU A 136 6.38 -6.60 -16.19
CA GLU A 136 6.31 -7.40 -17.42
C GLU A 136 6.45 -6.54 -18.69
N GLU A 137 5.89 -5.32 -18.71
CA GLU A 137 6.08 -4.39 -19.83
C GLU A 137 7.53 -3.92 -19.96
N ALA A 138 8.20 -3.60 -18.84
CA ALA A 138 9.62 -3.27 -18.86
C ALA A 138 10.50 -4.46 -19.24
N GLU A 139 10.14 -5.68 -18.84
CA GLU A 139 10.84 -6.90 -19.22
C GLU A 139 10.87 -7.10 -20.74
N LYS A 140 9.79 -6.75 -21.45
CA LYS A 140 9.75 -6.83 -22.92
C LYS A 140 10.81 -5.96 -23.58
N LEU A 141 11.10 -4.78 -23.03
CA LEU A 141 12.16 -3.90 -23.54
C LEU A 141 13.54 -4.51 -23.33
N LEU A 142 13.77 -5.13 -22.18
CA LEU A 142 15.03 -5.81 -21.87
C LEU A 142 15.23 -7.07 -22.73
N ALA A 143 14.16 -7.84 -22.94
CA ALA A 143 14.16 -9.05 -23.76
C ALA A 143 14.42 -8.73 -25.25
N ALA A 144 13.90 -7.60 -25.75
CA ALA A 144 14.16 -7.13 -27.11
C ALA A 144 15.65 -6.88 -27.37
N GLU A 145 16.39 -6.43 -26.36
CA GLU A 145 17.84 -6.21 -26.43
C GLU A 145 18.68 -7.43 -26.00
N LYS A 146 18.04 -8.55 -25.64
CA LYS A 146 18.69 -9.78 -25.10
C LYS A 146 19.55 -9.51 -23.85
N LEU A 147 19.11 -8.57 -23.02
CA LEU A 147 19.81 -8.18 -21.80
C LEU A 147 19.18 -8.86 -20.58
N GLU A 148 20.00 -9.54 -19.77
CA GLU A 148 19.61 -9.89 -18.40
C GLU A 148 19.85 -8.67 -17.49
N LEU A 149 18.99 -8.45 -16.49
CA LEU A 149 19.16 -7.46 -15.41
C LEU A 149 20.32 -7.85 -14.48
N SER A 150 21.52 -8.01 -15.03
CA SER A 150 22.79 -7.94 -14.33
C SER A 150 23.46 -6.66 -14.80
N SER A 151 23.70 -5.75 -13.86
CA SER A 151 24.08 -4.33 -13.96
C SER A 151 25.18 -3.90 -14.94
N ASP A 152 25.77 -4.80 -15.72
CA ASP A 152 26.99 -4.53 -16.48
C ASP A 152 26.78 -4.53 -18.01
N SER A 153 25.59 -4.90 -18.50
CA SER A 153 25.32 -5.01 -19.94
C SER A 153 24.22 -4.09 -20.49
N ALA A 154 23.33 -3.56 -19.66
CA ALA A 154 22.23 -2.72 -20.12
C ALA A 154 22.66 -1.25 -20.31
N SER A 155 22.30 -0.68 -21.46
CA SER A 155 22.57 0.74 -21.73
C SER A 155 21.68 1.63 -20.87
N GLU A 156 22.16 2.84 -20.58
CA GLU A 156 21.43 3.84 -19.80
C GLU A 156 20.06 4.17 -20.41
N ASP A 157 20.02 4.23 -21.75
CA ASP A 157 18.80 4.51 -22.53
C ASP A 157 17.73 3.43 -22.34
N VAL A 158 18.13 2.15 -22.25
CA VAL A 158 17.20 1.03 -22.03
C VAL A 158 16.61 1.06 -20.65
N LEU A 159 17.43 1.31 -19.62
CA LEU A 159 16.96 1.37 -18.23
C LEU A 159 16.04 2.58 -18.01
N SER A 160 16.35 3.72 -18.62
CA SER A 160 15.45 4.87 -18.68
C SER A 160 14.14 4.54 -19.41
N GLY A 161 14.23 3.84 -20.54
CA GLY A 161 13.08 3.32 -21.28
C GLY A 161 12.21 2.36 -20.46
N CYS A 162 12.82 1.51 -19.63
CA CYS A 162 12.12 0.64 -18.70
C CYS A 162 11.35 1.45 -17.65
N ALA A 163 11.97 2.46 -17.04
CA ALA A 163 11.29 3.34 -16.09
C ALA A 163 10.06 4.01 -16.73
N ASN A 164 10.18 4.45 -17.98
CA ASN A 164 9.08 5.02 -18.76
C ASN A 164 7.97 4.02 -19.08
N SER A 165 8.34 2.80 -19.48
CA SER A 165 7.39 1.73 -19.76
C SER A 165 6.62 1.32 -18.50
N MET A 166 7.30 1.19 -17.36
CA MET A 166 6.64 0.92 -16.08
C MET A 166 5.68 2.04 -15.67
N ASP A 167 6.09 3.31 -15.80
CA ASP A 167 5.25 4.46 -15.44
C ASP A 167 3.97 4.51 -16.29
N LEU A 168 4.07 4.19 -17.60
CA LEU A 168 2.93 4.16 -18.52
C LEU A 168 2.04 2.91 -18.37
N ALA A 169 2.57 1.81 -17.84
CA ALA A 169 1.83 0.58 -17.66
C ALA A 169 0.80 0.67 -16.52
N PHE A 170 0.95 1.62 -15.60
CA PHE A 170 -0.09 1.92 -14.61
C PHE A 170 -1.28 2.62 -15.26
N VAL A 171 -2.28 1.82 -15.63
CA VAL A 171 -3.51 2.29 -16.28
C VAL A 171 -4.58 2.81 -15.32
N ASP A 172 -4.37 2.72 -14.01
CA ASP A 172 -5.29 3.27 -13.01
C ASP A 172 -5.50 4.78 -13.24
N ALA A 173 -6.76 5.19 -13.37
CA ALA A 173 -7.09 6.59 -13.66
C ALA A 173 -6.63 7.54 -12.55
N GLY A 174 -6.60 7.07 -11.29
CA GLY A 174 -6.10 7.82 -10.15
C GLY A 174 -4.59 8.08 -10.26
N TYR A 175 -3.82 7.05 -10.64
CA TYR A 175 -2.39 7.16 -10.92
C TYR A 175 -2.11 8.10 -12.09
N VAL A 176 -2.69 7.82 -13.27
CA VAL A 176 -2.49 8.61 -14.49
C VAL A 176 -2.86 10.08 -14.28
N GLY A 177 -4.01 10.34 -13.65
CA GLY A 177 -4.46 11.68 -13.30
C GLY A 177 -3.47 12.38 -12.38
N SER A 178 -3.08 11.73 -11.29
CA SER A 178 -2.15 12.27 -10.30
C SER A 178 -0.74 12.52 -10.83
N ARG A 179 -0.24 11.65 -11.72
CA ARG A 179 1.04 11.84 -12.44
C ARG A 179 1.00 13.07 -13.35
N LYS A 180 -0.08 13.26 -14.12
CA LYS A 180 -0.27 14.42 -15.01
C LYS A 180 -0.35 15.75 -14.26
N ILE A 181 -1.03 15.79 -13.12
CA ILE A 181 -1.16 17.00 -12.29
C ILE A 181 -0.04 17.16 -11.25
N LYS A 182 0.97 16.28 -11.27
CA LYS A 182 2.17 16.31 -10.41
C LYS A 182 1.90 16.16 -8.91
N THR A 183 0.77 15.56 -8.52
CA THR A 183 0.53 15.14 -7.12
C THR A 183 1.23 13.82 -6.80
N ILE A 184 1.55 13.00 -7.82
CA ILE A 184 2.49 11.88 -7.74
C ILE A 184 3.73 12.21 -8.57
N GLY A 185 4.91 12.10 -7.94
CA GLY A 185 6.21 12.31 -8.58
C GLY A 185 6.55 11.25 -9.64
N ALA A 186 7.65 11.43 -10.36
CA ALA A 186 8.10 10.45 -11.35
C ALA A 186 8.43 9.10 -10.71
N LEU A 187 8.04 8.01 -11.39
CA LEU A 187 8.44 6.67 -11.00
C LEU A 187 9.97 6.57 -11.05
N GLU A 188 10.57 6.06 -9.98
CA GLU A 188 12.00 5.85 -9.86
C GLU A 188 12.32 4.36 -9.96
N LEU A 189 13.03 3.97 -11.02
CA LEU A 189 13.61 2.63 -11.17
C LEU A 189 15.01 2.64 -10.53
N ARG A 190 15.21 1.81 -9.50
CA ARG A 190 16.51 1.63 -8.85
C ARG A 190 17.08 0.26 -9.20
N VAL A 191 18.26 0.25 -9.82
CA VAL A 191 19.02 -0.96 -10.11
C VAL A 191 19.82 -1.36 -8.88
N LEU A 192 19.73 -2.63 -8.49
CA LEU A 192 20.38 -3.15 -7.29
C LEU A 192 21.58 -4.03 -7.65
N GLN A 193 22.56 -4.08 -6.76
CA GLN A 193 23.67 -5.01 -6.87
C GLN A 193 23.19 -6.48 -6.80
N LYS A 194 23.80 -7.35 -7.60
CA LYS A 194 23.55 -8.80 -7.54
C LYS A 194 23.78 -9.33 -6.11
N GLY A 195 22.84 -10.14 -5.61
CA GLY A 195 22.87 -10.68 -4.25
C GLY A 195 22.14 -9.83 -3.20
N THR A 196 21.61 -8.65 -3.55
CA THR A 196 20.82 -7.81 -2.63
C THR A 196 19.61 -8.54 -2.07
N PHE A 197 18.83 -9.24 -2.91
CA PHE A 197 17.68 -10.03 -2.43
C PHE A 197 18.11 -11.24 -1.58
N GLY A 198 19.35 -11.72 -1.72
CA GLY A 198 19.93 -12.70 -0.79
C GLY A 198 20.09 -12.11 0.61
N GLN A 199 20.61 -10.88 0.72
CA GLN A 199 20.70 -10.18 2.02
C GLN A 199 19.32 -9.92 2.64
N VAL A 200 18.30 -9.63 1.80
CA VAL A 200 16.91 -9.50 2.26
C VAL A 200 16.40 -10.83 2.81
N MET A 201 16.61 -11.93 2.09
CA MET A 201 16.25 -13.27 2.56
C MET A 201 16.95 -13.61 3.88
N ASP A 202 18.26 -13.40 3.99
CA ASP A 202 19.03 -13.63 5.22
C ASP A 202 18.48 -12.82 6.40
N HIS A 203 18.02 -11.59 6.15
CA HIS A 203 17.34 -10.79 7.17
C HIS A 203 16.06 -11.45 7.68
N TYR A 204 15.19 -11.94 6.79
CA TYR A 204 13.96 -12.63 7.19
C TYR A 204 14.25 -13.97 7.89
N LEU A 205 15.27 -14.71 7.45
CA LEU A 205 15.72 -15.93 8.14
C LEU A 205 16.23 -15.62 9.56
N SER A 206 16.94 -14.49 9.75
CA SER A 206 17.41 -14.07 11.07
C SER A 206 16.29 -13.73 12.06
N LEU A 207 15.07 -13.45 11.55
CA LEU A 207 13.89 -13.19 12.36
C LEU A 207 13.15 -14.49 12.77
N GLY A 208 13.59 -15.65 12.29
CA GLY A 208 13.01 -16.96 12.60
C GLY A 208 12.24 -17.60 11.44
N GLY A 209 12.20 -16.96 10.26
CA GLY A 209 11.54 -17.51 9.08
C GLY A 209 12.25 -18.76 8.54
N ALA A 210 11.47 -19.70 8.01
CA ALA A 210 12.00 -20.88 7.31
C ALA A 210 12.30 -20.56 5.83
N VAL A 211 13.43 -21.04 5.32
CA VAL A 211 13.85 -20.85 3.91
C VAL A 211 12.78 -21.31 2.92
N SER A 212 12.09 -22.41 3.22
CA SER A 212 11.04 -22.98 2.36
C SER A 212 9.77 -22.14 2.29
N GLN A 213 9.56 -21.22 3.23
CA GLN A 213 8.38 -20.35 3.29
C GLN A 213 8.66 -18.93 2.80
N PHE A 214 9.94 -18.60 2.56
CA PHE A 214 10.31 -17.27 2.12
C PHE A 214 9.80 -17.01 0.69
N LYS A 215 9.01 -15.94 0.56
CA LYS A 215 8.66 -15.33 -0.73
C LYS A 215 9.18 -13.91 -0.71
N THR A 216 9.87 -13.51 -1.77
CA THR A 216 10.37 -12.14 -1.89
C THR A 216 9.19 -11.16 -1.81
N PRO A 217 9.22 -10.18 -0.90
CA PRO A 217 8.15 -9.21 -0.79
C PRO A 217 8.08 -8.35 -2.05
N ARG A 218 6.90 -8.24 -2.65
CA ARG A 218 6.64 -7.39 -3.82
C ARG A 218 6.49 -5.92 -3.45
N PHE A 219 6.18 -5.64 -2.18
CA PHE A 219 6.10 -4.31 -1.62
C PHE A 219 6.71 -4.29 -0.22
N VAL A 220 7.48 -3.24 0.06
CA VAL A 220 8.11 -3.02 1.37
C VAL A 220 7.60 -1.68 1.91
N GLY A 221 6.73 -1.75 2.93
CA GLY A 221 6.20 -0.56 3.58
C GLY A 221 7.26 0.21 4.38
N GLN A 222 6.98 1.48 4.69
CA GLN A 222 7.88 2.34 5.48
C GLN A 222 8.18 1.81 6.89
N SER A 223 7.32 0.94 7.42
CA SER A 223 7.51 0.27 8.70
C SER A 223 8.72 -0.68 8.69
N ASN A 224 9.07 -1.26 7.53
CA ASN A 224 10.19 -2.19 7.41
C ASN A 224 11.49 -1.46 7.06
N SER A 225 11.96 -0.66 8.01
CA SER A 225 13.16 0.18 7.87
C SER A 225 14.43 -0.61 7.53
N LYS A 226 14.60 -1.83 8.05
CA LYS A 226 15.79 -2.66 7.80
C LYS A 226 15.87 -3.12 6.35
N VAL A 227 14.77 -3.63 5.79
CA VAL A 227 14.75 -4.05 4.37
C VAL A 227 14.95 -2.84 3.46
N LEU A 228 14.30 -1.70 3.75
CA LEU A 228 14.52 -0.46 2.99
C LEU A 228 15.97 0.04 3.04
N GLN A 229 16.66 -0.12 4.17
CA GLN A 229 18.09 0.19 4.29
C GLN A 229 18.96 -0.75 3.45
N ILE A 230 18.68 -2.06 3.46
CA ILE A 230 19.39 -3.04 2.62
C ILE A 230 19.22 -2.69 1.13
N LEU A 231 18.00 -2.41 0.70
CA LEU A 231 17.71 -2.02 -0.69
C LEU A 231 18.41 -0.71 -1.05
N SER A 232 18.30 0.33 -0.21
CA SER A 232 18.87 1.66 -0.50
C SER A 232 20.39 1.66 -0.52
N ARG A 233 21.05 0.84 0.31
CA ARG A 233 22.52 0.76 0.35
C ARG A 233 23.11 0.08 -0.87
N ASN A 234 22.37 -0.86 -1.47
CA ASN A 234 22.84 -1.68 -2.57
C ASN A 234 22.38 -1.15 -3.95
N VAL A 235 21.89 0.11 -4.02
CA VAL A 235 21.55 0.76 -5.29
C VAL A 235 22.83 1.09 -6.06
N THR A 236 22.92 0.62 -7.30
CA THR A 236 24.03 0.95 -8.20
C THR A 236 23.69 2.12 -9.11
N GLN A 237 22.46 2.18 -9.63
CA GLN A 237 21.96 3.22 -10.53
C GLN A 237 20.50 3.53 -10.23
N SER A 238 20.06 4.75 -10.58
CA SER A 238 18.67 5.18 -10.43
C SER A 238 18.22 5.99 -11.66
N TYR A 239 16.99 5.74 -12.09
CA TYR A 239 16.38 6.33 -13.28
C TYR A 239 14.98 6.83 -12.95
N PHE A 240 14.73 8.11 -13.23
CA PHE A 240 13.40 8.69 -13.09
C PHE A 240 12.68 8.68 -14.44
N SER A 241 11.40 8.31 -14.42
CA SER A 241 10.59 8.35 -15.63
C SER A 241 10.36 9.78 -16.13
N THR A 242 10.50 9.95 -17.44
CA THR A 242 10.20 11.16 -18.20
C THR A 242 8.90 11.05 -19.00
N ALA A 243 8.15 9.95 -18.87
CA ALA A 243 7.01 9.61 -19.72
C ALA A 243 5.85 10.62 -19.70
N TYR A 244 5.64 11.31 -18.58
CA TYR A 244 4.59 12.32 -18.40
C TYR A 244 5.07 13.77 -18.66
N GLY A 245 6.28 13.93 -19.19
CA GLY A 245 6.91 15.21 -19.47
C GLY A 245 7.51 15.88 -18.23
N LEU A 246 8.75 16.36 -18.37
CA LEU A 246 9.29 17.47 -17.58
C LEU A 246 9.19 18.74 -18.41
#